data_AF-A0AAX7V9M3-F1
#
_entry.id   AF-A0AAX7V9M3-F1
#
_cell.length_a   1.000
_cell.length_b   1.000
_cell.length_c   1.000
_cell.angle_alpha   90.00
_cell.angle_beta   90.00
_cell.angle_gamma   90.00
#
_symmetry.space_group_name_H-M   'P 1'
#
loop_
_entity.id
_entity.type
_entity.pdbx_description
1 polymer ?
#
loop_
_entity_poly.entity_id
_entity_poly.type
_entity_poly.pdbx_seq_one_letter_code
_entity_poly.pdbx_strand_id
1 'polypeptide(L)'
;MQLLFRVFLLALILQSCSAEAAAKECDLPPKLRQEVLHKVFESRWVLVEAFSDYPAGLRLVKHANSSLMEMKEAFNNETFLFIERNIVSGKCLVFQVNMSIPDPETSNHSMVLDSPGKEGKHTDTDELKAGESIHRKLAECLKFNVETTFIYDGKADFCLEKKEEERDA
;
A
#
# COMPACT_ATOMS: atom_id res chain seq x y z
N MET A 1 -22.83 50.64 2.93
CA MET A 1 -21.85 49.71 3.52
C MET A 1 -22.49 48.39 4.03
N GLN A 2 -23.46 47.80 3.32
CA GLN A 2 -24.01 46.47 3.70
C GLN A 2 -23.90 45.42 2.58
N LEU A 3 -23.52 45.84 1.37
CA LEU A 3 -23.36 44.93 0.22
C LEU A 3 -21.95 44.30 0.16
N LEU A 4 -20.93 44.94 0.74
CA LEU A 4 -19.55 44.40 0.76
C LEU A 4 -19.37 43.26 1.77
N PHE A 5 -20.16 43.22 2.85
CA PHE A 5 -20.07 42.17 3.87
C PHE A 5 -20.70 40.83 3.44
N ARG A 6 -21.57 40.82 2.41
CA ARG A 6 -22.24 39.59 1.95
C ARG A 6 -21.45 38.82 0.88
N VAL A 7 -20.41 39.42 0.31
CA VAL A 7 -19.58 38.78 -0.73
C VAL A 7 -18.35 38.05 -0.13
N PHE A 8 -18.04 38.27 1.14
CA PHE A 8 -16.84 37.70 1.78
C PHE A 8 -16.98 36.28 2.35
N LEU A 9 -18.16 35.66 2.29
CA LEU A 9 -18.43 34.37 2.95
C LEU A 9 -18.39 33.13 2.02
N LEU A 10 -18.10 33.29 0.73
CA LEU A 10 -18.11 32.18 -0.24
C LEU A 10 -16.74 31.74 -0.76
N ALA A 11 -15.64 32.29 -0.23
CA ALA A 11 -14.28 31.98 -0.71
C ALA A 11 -13.49 30.99 0.17
N LEU A 12 -14.09 30.40 1.22
CA LEU A 12 -13.37 29.54 2.18
C LEU A 12 -13.62 28.03 2.00
N ILE A 13 -14.29 27.59 0.93
CA ILE A 13 -14.59 26.15 0.70
C ILE A 13 -13.86 25.61 -0.54
N LEU A 14 -12.56 25.89 -0.66
CA LEU A 14 -11.70 25.27 -1.70
C LEU A 14 -10.39 24.69 -1.15
N GLN A 15 -10.18 24.67 0.17
CA GLN A 15 -8.95 24.11 0.78
C GLN A 15 -9.08 22.68 1.31
N SER A 16 -10.23 22.03 1.18
CA SER A 16 -10.45 20.67 1.72
C SER A 16 -10.12 19.54 0.73
N CYS A 17 -9.48 19.83 -0.41
CA CYS A 17 -9.20 18.80 -1.42
C CYS A 17 -7.79 18.98 -2.00
N SER A 18 -6.79 18.72 -1.18
CA SER A 18 -5.43 18.50 -1.67
C SER A 18 -4.84 17.38 -0.82
N ALA A 19 -4.57 16.22 -1.44
CA ALA A 19 -3.95 15.06 -0.77
C ALA A 19 -2.62 15.43 -0.07
N GLU A 20 -1.95 16.46 -0.58
CA GLU A 20 -0.69 17.00 -0.07
C GLU A 20 -0.83 17.73 1.28
N ALA A 21 -2.01 18.29 1.59
CA ALA A 21 -2.30 18.89 2.90
C ALA A 21 -2.54 17.81 3.97
N ALA A 22 -3.27 16.75 3.62
CA ALA A 22 -3.51 15.62 4.51
C ALA A 22 -2.21 14.87 4.87
N ALA A 23 -1.28 14.75 3.92
CA ALA A 23 0.02 14.10 4.14
C ALA A 23 0.90 14.80 5.18
N LYS A 24 0.84 16.14 5.27
CA LYS A 24 1.57 16.94 6.28
C LYS A 24 0.89 16.95 7.65
N GLU A 25 -0.41 16.73 7.70
CA GLU A 25 -1.20 16.75 8.95
C GLU A 25 -1.23 15.39 9.65
N CYS A 26 -1.00 14.30 8.91
CA CYS A 26 -1.07 12.93 9.42
C CYS A 26 0.29 12.31 9.83
N ASP A 27 1.36 13.12 9.91
CA ASP A 27 2.72 12.67 10.27
C ASP A 27 3.18 11.42 9.50
N LEU A 28 2.98 11.39 8.18
CA LEU A 28 3.37 10.25 7.36
C LEU A 28 4.89 9.99 7.45
N PRO A 29 5.32 8.72 7.50
CA PRO A 29 6.74 8.42 7.48
C PRO A 29 7.39 8.86 6.15
N PRO A 30 8.72 9.05 6.12
CA PRO A 30 9.41 9.60 4.97
C PRO A 30 9.29 8.70 3.73
N LYS A 31 9.19 9.32 2.55
CA LYS A 31 9.20 8.61 1.27
C LYS A 31 10.44 7.70 1.17
N LEU A 32 10.25 6.55 0.56
CA LEU A 32 11.33 5.61 0.29
C LEU A 32 12.42 6.27 -0.57
N ARG A 33 13.67 6.15 -0.15
CA ARG A 33 14.83 6.69 -0.87
C ARG A 33 15.38 5.67 -1.85
N GLN A 34 15.96 6.15 -2.95
CA GLN A 34 16.49 5.27 -3.99
C GLN A 34 17.59 4.34 -3.46
N GLU A 35 18.42 4.83 -2.53
CA GLU A 35 19.53 4.05 -1.94
C GLU A 35 19.08 2.76 -1.25
N VAL A 36 17.83 2.70 -0.78
CA VAL A 36 17.30 1.54 -0.04
C VAL A 36 16.39 0.64 -0.87
N LEU A 37 16.13 0.99 -2.14
CA LEU A 37 15.27 0.20 -3.03
C LEU A 37 15.77 -1.23 -3.23
N HIS A 38 17.09 -1.45 -3.27
CA HIS A 38 17.66 -2.79 -3.38
C HIS A 38 17.12 -3.74 -2.31
N LYS A 39 16.98 -3.27 -1.06
CA LYS A 39 16.43 -4.09 0.04
C LYS A 39 14.97 -4.46 -0.19
N VAL A 40 14.21 -3.54 -0.78
CA VAL A 40 12.80 -3.77 -1.12
C VAL A 40 12.69 -4.80 -2.24
N PHE A 41 13.57 -4.73 -3.25
CA PHE A 41 13.59 -5.63 -4.40
C PHE A 41 14.13 -7.03 -4.07
N GLU A 42 15.02 -7.15 -3.10
CA GLU A 42 15.56 -8.45 -2.65
C GLU A 42 14.64 -9.20 -1.68
N SER A 43 13.50 -8.59 -1.32
CA SER A 43 12.60 -9.10 -0.27
C SER A 43 11.24 -9.54 -0.83
N ARG A 44 10.62 -10.49 -0.11
CA ARG A 44 9.20 -10.83 -0.26
C ARG A 44 8.41 -10.16 0.84
N TRP A 45 7.30 -9.54 0.47
CA TRP A 45 6.48 -8.77 1.39
C TRP A 45 5.11 -9.41 1.54
N VAL A 46 4.66 -9.58 2.78
CA VAL A 46 3.29 -10.01 3.10
C VAL A 46 2.48 -8.76 3.40
N LEU A 47 1.33 -8.61 2.74
CA LEU A 47 0.38 -7.58 3.11
C LEU A 47 -0.26 -7.96 4.44
N VAL A 48 -0.12 -7.10 5.45
CA VAL A 48 -0.68 -7.34 6.79
C VAL A 48 -2.02 -6.62 6.95
N GLU A 49 -2.11 -5.40 6.44
CA GLU A 49 -3.30 -4.57 6.55
C GLU A 49 -3.43 -3.64 5.33
N ALA A 50 -4.65 -3.42 4.86
CA ALA A 50 -4.89 -2.48 3.78
C ALA A 50 -6.27 -1.82 3.83
N PHE A 51 -6.27 -0.53 3.46
CA PHE A 51 -7.45 0.30 3.31
C PHE A 51 -7.52 0.81 1.87
N SER A 52 -8.73 0.92 1.33
CA SER A 52 -8.91 1.44 -0.03
C SER A 52 -10.23 2.17 -0.16
N ASP A 53 -10.24 3.25 -0.92
CA ASP A 53 -11.42 3.97 -1.41
C ASP A 53 -11.64 3.75 -2.92
N TYR A 54 -10.67 3.13 -3.60
CA TYR A 54 -10.75 2.78 -5.01
C TYR A 54 -11.66 1.57 -5.22
N PRO A 55 -12.67 1.59 -6.11
CA PRO A 55 -13.63 0.49 -6.25
C PRO A 55 -13.02 -0.89 -6.52
N ALA A 56 -11.95 -0.99 -7.30
CA ALA A 56 -11.28 -2.27 -7.50
C ALA A 56 -10.47 -2.71 -6.27
N GLY A 57 -9.82 -1.76 -5.58
CA GLY A 57 -9.11 -2.00 -4.33
C GLY A 57 -10.07 -2.47 -3.22
N LEU A 58 -11.25 -1.84 -3.10
CA LEU A 58 -12.33 -2.25 -2.20
C LEU A 58 -12.77 -3.71 -2.41
N ARG A 59 -12.80 -4.19 -3.67
CA ARG A 59 -13.13 -5.60 -3.95
C ARG A 59 -12.03 -6.52 -3.49
N LEU A 60 -10.77 -6.12 -3.67
CA LEU A 60 -9.62 -6.90 -3.23
C LEU A 60 -9.58 -6.99 -1.69
N VAL A 61 -9.60 -5.84 -0.99
CA VAL A 61 -9.49 -5.82 0.48
C VAL A 61 -10.62 -6.57 1.18
N LYS A 62 -11.82 -6.64 0.58
CA LYS A 62 -12.98 -7.37 1.16
C LYS A 62 -12.93 -8.88 1.02
N HIS A 63 -12.24 -9.40 0.00
CA HIS A 63 -12.34 -10.82 -0.38
C HIS A 63 -10.99 -11.53 -0.41
N ALA A 64 -9.88 -10.80 -0.24
CA ALA A 64 -8.56 -11.37 -0.12
C ALA A 64 -8.40 -12.04 1.24
N ASN A 65 -7.76 -13.21 1.24
CA ASN A 65 -7.32 -13.93 2.43
C ASN A 65 -5.83 -13.70 2.71
N SER A 66 -5.05 -13.53 1.64
CA SER A 66 -3.62 -13.24 1.70
C SER A 66 -3.18 -12.49 0.44
N SER A 67 -2.14 -11.68 0.58
CA SER A 67 -1.41 -11.07 -0.53
C SER A 67 0.09 -11.15 -0.27
N LEU A 68 0.82 -11.64 -1.28
CA LEU A 68 2.27 -11.70 -1.31
C LEU A 68 2.78 -10.83 -2.46
N MET A 69 3.63 -9.87 -2.13
CA MET A 69 4.19 -8.90 -3.05
C MET A 69 5.70 -9.14 -3.24
N GLU A 70 6.14 -9.06 -4.48
CA GLU A 70 7.54 -9.07 -4.89
C GLU A 70 7.78 -7.91 -5.86
N MET A 71 8.96 -7.32 -5.79
CA MET A 71 9.42 -6.33 -6.75
C MET A 71 10.75 -6.80 -7.32
N LYS A 72 10.87 -6.84 -8.64
CA LYS A 72 12.10 -7.24 -9.32
C LYS A 72 12.65 -6.05 -10.07
N GLU A 73 13.93 -5.74 -9.84
CA GLU A 73 14.61 -4.66 -10.54
C GLU A 73 14.64 -4.94 -12.05
N ALA A 74 14.34 -3.93 -12.86
CA ALA A 74 14.57 -4.01 -14.30
C ALA A 74 15.97 -3.47 -14.60
N PHE A 75 16.62 -3.99 -15.64
CA PHE A 75 17.99 -3.63 -16.04
C PHE A 75 18.21 -2.14 -16.38
N ASN A 76 17.16 -1.33 -16.45
CA ASN A 76 17.20 0.06 -16.91
C ASN A 76 17.16 1.11 -15.79
N ASN A 77 17.06 0.73 -14.50
CA ASN A 77 16.95 1.64 -13.35
C ASN A 77 15.80 2.67 -13.41
N GLU A 78 14.88 2.53 -14.36
CA GLU A 78 13.73 3.42 -14.56
C GLU A 78 12.42 2.69 -14.23
N THR A 79 12.46 1.37 -14.25
CA THR A 79 11.29 0.52 -14.07
C THR A 79 11.60 -0.62 -13.13
N PHE A 80 10.56 -1.21 -12.55
CA PHE A 80 10.63 -2.45 -11.81
C PHE A 80 9.38 -3.27 -12.12
N LEU A 81 9.54 -4.59 -12.09
CA LEU A 81 8.43 -5.50 -12.22
C LEU A 81 7.80 -5.72 -10.85
N PHE A 82 6.58 -5.26 -10.69
CA PHE A 82 5.75 -5.52 -9.53
C PHE A 82 4.94 -6.80 -9.75
N ILE A 83 5.02 -7.73 -8.80
CA ILE A 83 4.26 -8.97 -8.82
C ILE A 83 3.52 -9.11 -7.50
N GLU A 84 2.21 -9.14 -7.55
CA GLU A 84 1.36 -9.37 -6.38
C GLU A 84 0.49 -10.61 -6.60
N ARG A 85 0.56 -11.54 -5.66
CA ARG A 85 -0.17 -12.81 -5.71
C ARG A 85 -1.13 -12.85 -4.54
N ASN A 86 -2.42 -12.84 -4.86
CA ASN A 86 -3.51 -12.78 -3.90
C ASN A 86 -4.28 -14.10 -3.90
N ILE A 87 -4.70 -14.58 -2.73
CA ILE A 87 -5.81 -15.52 -2.62
C ILE A 87 -7.08 -14.71 -2.42
N VAL A 88 -8.00 -14.75 -3.39
CA VAL A 88 -9.28 -14.04 -3.34
C VAL A 88 -10.41 -15.04 -3.50
N SER A 89 -11.25 -15.18 -2.47
CA SER A 89 -12.34 -16.18 -2.45
C SER A 89 -11.88 -17.59 -2.83
N GLY A 90 -10.71 -18.01 -2.29
CA GLY A 90 -10.11 -19.33 -2.54
C GLY A 90 -9.46 -19.53 -3.92
N LYS A 91 -9.37 -18.48 -4.75
CA LYS A 91 -8.70 -18.53 -6.07
C LYS A 91 -7.45 -17.65 -6.08
N CYS A 92 -6.44 -18.09 -6.82
CA CYS A 92 -5.27 -17.26 -7.06
C CYS A 92 -5.55 -16.18 -8.11
N LEU A 93 -5.30 -14.93 -7.72
CA LEU A 93 -5.31 -13.76 -8.58
C LEU A 93 -3.91 -13.14 -8.56
N VAL A 94 -3.26 -13.11 -9.72
CA VAL A 94 -1.89 -12.59 -9.86
C VAL A 94 -1.91 -11.31 -10.69
N PHE A 95 -1.38 -10.24 -10.11
CA PHE A 95 -1.06 -9.00 -10.83
C PHE A 95 0.42 -8.98 -11.15
N GLN A 96 0.73 -8.73 -12.41
CA GLN A 96 2.10 -8.54 -12.88
C GLN A 96 2.12 -7.26 -13.71
N VAL A 97 2.81 -6.25 -13.20
CA VAL A 97 2.77 -4.89 -13.77
C VAL A 97 4.19 -4.33 -13.82
N ASN A 98 4.56 -3.77 -14.97
CA ASN A 98 5.76 -2.94 -15.06
C ASN A 98 5.44 -1.57 -14.50
N MET A 99 6.10 -1.19 -13.41
CA MET A 99 5.96 0.11 -12.77
C MET A 99 7.18 0.96 -13.07
N SER A 100 6.99 2.27 -13.25
CA SER A 100 8.09 3.23 -13.31
C SER A 100 8.54 3.61 -11.90
N ILE A 101 9.83 3.82 -11.70
CA ILE A 101 10.35 4.45 -10.49
C ILE A 101 9.88 5.91 -10.50
N PRO A 102 9.10 6.35 -9.50
CA PRO A 102 8.55 7.70 -9.49
C PRO A 102 9.64 8.74 -9.27
N ASP A 103 9.50 9.90 -9.92
CA ASP A 103 10.31 11.08 -9.63
C ASP A 103 10.04 11.54 -8.18
N PRO A 104 11.09 11.72 -7.35
CA PRO A 104 10.93 11.97 -5.92
C PRO A 104 10.24 13.30 -5.59
N GLU A 105 10.42 14.31 -6.44
CA GLU A 105 9.95 15.68 -6.24
C GLU A 105 8.51 15.87 -6.76
N THR A 106 8.17 15.22 -7.87
CA THR A 106 6.91 15.50 -8.60
C THR A 106 5.86 14.41 -8.48
N SER A 107 6.23 13.21 -8.00
CA SER A 107 5.26 12.12 -7.85
C SER A 107 4.40 12.26 -6.58
N ASN A 108 3.08 12.22 -6.79
CA ASN A 108 2.07 12.09 -5.73
C ASN A 108 1.92 10.65 -5.23
N HIS A 109 2.50 9.66 -5.91
CA HIS A 109 2.55 8.29 -5.43
C HIS A 109 3.73 8.13 -4.48
N SER A 110 3.44 7.68 -3.26
CA SER A 110 4.44 7.47 -2.22
C SER A 110 4.44 6.02 -1.76
N MET A 111 5.58 5.35 -1.94
CA MET A 111 5.93 4.20 -1.12
C MET A 111 6.71 4.71 0.09
N VAL A 112 6.33 4.25 1.27
CA VAL A 112 6.93 4.67 2.54
C VAL A 112 7.44 3.42 3.23
N LEU A 113 8.62 3.56 3.86
CA LEU A 113 9.21 2.50 4.65
C LEU A 113 9.18 2.92 6.11
N ASP A 114 8.23 2.39 6.86
CA ASP A 114 8.02 2.72 8.28
C ASP A 114 9.22 2.29 9.16
N SER A 115 9.88 1.20 8.78
CA SER A 115 11.13 0.74 9.40
C SER A 115 11.98 -0.02 8.39
N PRO A 116 13.30 -0.22 8.61
CA PRO A 116 14.22 -0.88 7.66
C PRO A 116 13.87 -2.31 7.20
N GLY A 117 12.67 -2.81 7.53
CA GLY A 117 12.29 -4.21 7.50
C GLY A 117 12.79 -4.87 8.78
N LYS A 118 11.88 -5.46 9.56
CA LYS A 118 12.28 -6.48 10.54
C LYS A 118 12.10 -7.82 9.87
N GLU A 119 13.17 -8.61 9.86
CA GLU A 119 13.04 -10.02 9.55
C GLU A 119 12.13 -10.65 10.61
N GLY A 120 11.04 -11.26 10.16
CA GLY A 120 9.99 -11.74 11.04
C GLY A 120 9.22 -12.88 10.39
N LYS A 121 8.49 -13.64 11.19
CA LYS A 121 7.58 -14.67 10.69
C LYS A 121 6.22 -14.02 10.51
N HIS A 122 5.65 -14.10 9.32
CA HIS A 122 4.27 -13.64 9.07
C HIS A 122 3.22 -14.35 9.95
N THR A 123 3.61 -15.42 10.65
CA THR A 123 2.79 -16.14 11.62
C THR A 123 2.85 -15.55 13.04
N ASP A 124 3.70 -14.55 13.31
CA ASP A 124 3.77 -13.86 14.60
C ASP A 124 2.65 -12.82 14.74
N THR A 125 1.47 -13.29 15.16
CA THR A 125 0.27 -12.46 15.23
C THR A 125 0.34 -11.31 16.24
N ASP A 126 1.25 -11.37 17.21
CA ASP A 126 1.37 -10.32 18.23
C ASP A 126 2.09 -9.09 17.66
N GLU A 127 3.11 -9.31 16.82
CA GLU A 127 3.74 -8.24 16.03
C GLU A 127 2.77 -7.64 15.01
N LEU A 128 1.96 -8.47 14.33
CA LEU A 128 0.96 -7.98 13.36
C LEU A 128 -0.05 -7.04 14.03
N LYS A 129 -0.62 -7.44 15.17
CA LYS A 129 -1.60 -6.65 15.93
C LYS A 129 -1.02 -5.33 16.45
N ALA A 130 0.25 -5.30 16.83
CA ALA A 130 0.89 -4.07 17.28
C ALA A 130 0.96 -3.03 16.15
N GLY A 131 1.23 -3.48 14.92
CA GLY A 131 1.21 -2.63 13.72
C GLY A 131 -0.19 -2.11 13.36
N GLU A 132 -1.23 -2.93 13.53
CA GLU A 132 -2.62 -2.58 13.17
C GLU A 132 -3.09 -1.27 13.81
N SER A 133 -2.77 -1.05 15.09
CA SER A 133 -3.17 0.19 15.78
C SER A 133 -2.55 1.44 15.16
N ILE A 134 -1.39 1.34 14.53
CA ILE A 134 -0.70 2.48 13.90
C ILE A 134 -1.31 2.74 12.53
N HIS A 135 -1.42 1.72 11.67
CA HIS A 135 -1.95 1.91 10.32
C HIS A 135 -3.41 2.39 10.35
N ARG A 136 -4.23 1.89 11.28
CA ARG A 136 -5.62 2.35 11.41
C ARG A 136 -5.71 3.83 11.76
N LYS A 137 -4.86 4.35 12.66
CA LYS A 137 -4.82 5.79 12.99
C LYS A 137 -4.45 6.63 11.77
N LEU A 138 -3.47 6.18 10.99
CA LEU A 138 -3.08 6.82 9.73
C LEU A 138 -4.24 6.80 8.72
N ALA A 139 -4.92 5.67 8.57
CA ALA A 139 -6.07 5.53 7.67
C ALA A 139 -7.25 6.44 8.06
N GLU A 140 -7.57 6.54 9.36
CA GLU A 140 -8.58 7.47 9.89
C GLU A 140 -8.19 8.93 9.62
N CYS A 141 -6.92 9.29 9.82
CA CYS A 141 -6.42 10.63 9.54
C CYS A 141 -6.56 10.98 8.04
N LEU A 142 -6.16 10.05 7.16
CA LEU A 142 -6.28 10.14 5.70
C LEU A 142 -7.72 9.98 5.17
N LYS A 143 -8.72 9.81 6.05
CA LYS A 143 -10.15 9.72 5.73
C LYS A 143 -10.57 8.46 4.96
N PHE A 144 -9.80 7.37 5.05
CA PHE A 144 -10.25 6.07 4.54
C PHE A 144 -11.39 5.51 5.39
N ASN A 145 -12.23 4.68 4.77
CA ASN A 145 -13.21 3.89 5.51
C ASN A 145 -12.50 2.70 6.18
N VAL A 146 -12.23 2.82 7.48
CA VAL A 146 -11.54 1.79 8.25
C VAL A 146 -12.39 0.56 8.59
N GLU A 147 -13.72 0.62 8.42
CA GLU A 147 -14.58 -0.55 8.58
C GLU A 147 -14.40 -1.55 7.43
N THR A 148 -13.98 -1.06 6.26
CA THR A 148 -13.65 -1.89 5.10
C THR A 148 -12.14 -2.01 4.98
N THR A 149 -11.60 -2.95 5.75
CA THR A 149 -10.16 -3.23 5.79
C THR A 149 -9.87 -4.69 5.46
N PHE A 150 -8.70 -4.93 4.89
CA PHE A 150 -8.07 -6.24 4.88
C PHE A 150 -7.17 -6.35 6.10
N ILE A 151 -7.26 -7.47 6.82
CA ILE A 151 -6.32 -7.83 7.90
C ILE A 151 -5.89 -9.27 7.68
N TYR A 152 -4.58 -9.50 7.61
CA TYR A 152 -4.01 -10.83 7.47
C TYR A 152 -4.05 -11.56 8.82
N ASP A 153 -4.54 -12.81 8.81
CA ASP A 153 -4.77 -13.59 10.03
C ASP A 153 -3.54 -14.39 10.51
N GLY A 154 -2.42 -14.31 9.79
CA GLY A 154 -1.21 -15.08 10.07
C GLY A 154 -1.29 -16.56 9.71
N LYS A 155 -2.39 -17.01 9.09
CA LYS A 155 -2.67 -18.44 8.84
C LYS A 155 -2.93 -18.75 7.38
N ALA A 156 -3.52 -17.83 6.63
CA ALA A 156 -3.80 -18.08 5.22
C ALA A 156 -2.50 -18.30 4.44
N ASP A 157 -2.48 -19.37 3.64
CA ASP A 157 -1.39 -19.69 2.72
C ASP A 157 -1.26 -18.63 1.62
N PHE A 158 -0.18 -18.70 0.84
CA PHE A 158 0.05 -17.82 -0.29
C PHE A 158 -0.05 -18.56 -1.62
N CYS A 159 -0.49 -17.83 -2.66
CA CYS A 159 -0.34 -18.28 -4.04
C CYS A 159 1.14 -18.29 -4.41
N LEU A 160 1.74 -19.48 -4.40
CA LEU A 160 3.12 -19.66 -4.84
C LEU A 160 3.18 -19.95 -6.34
N GLU A 161 4.29 -19.58 -6.97
CA GLU A 161 4.60 -20.08 -8.30
C GLU A 161 4.59 -21.61 -8.25
N LYS A 162 3.92 -22.24 -9.22
CA LYS A 162 4.17 -23.66 -9.44
C LYS A 162 5.65 -23.79 -9.80
N LYS A 163 6.41 -24.53 -9.00
CA LYS A 163 7.72 -25.00 -9.47
C LYS A 163 7.47 -25.77 -10.77
N GLU A 164 8.23 -25.45 -11.81
CA GLU A 164 8.29 -26.30 -12.99
C GLU A 164 8.99 -27.60 -12.61
N GLU A 165 8.27 -28.50 -11.96
CA GLU A 165 8.64 -29.92 -11.90
C GLU A 165 7.70 -30.64 -12.89
N GLU A 166 8.30 -31.37 -13.84
CA GLU A 166 7.69 -32.10 -14.97
C GLU A 166 7.42 -31.33 -16.28
N ARG A 167 8.43 -30.60 -16.78
CA ARG A 167 8.72 -30.57 -18.23
C ARG A 167 10.06 -31.25 -18.45
N ASP A 168 10.10 -32.55 -18.25
CA ASP A 168 11.09 -33.51 -18.77
C ASP A 168 10.74 -34.90 -18.21
N ALA A 169 9.70 -35.50 -18.77
CA ALA A 169 9.41 -36.94 -18.69
C ALA A 169 8.84 -37.39 -20.04
#